data_AF-A0A8K0WN62-F1
#
_entry.id   AF-A0A8K0WN62-F1
#
_cell.length_a   1.000
_cell.length_b   1.000
_cell.length_c   1.000
_cell.angle_alpha   90.00
_cell.angle_beta   90.00
_cell.angle_gamma   90.00
#
_symmetry.space_group_name_H-M   'P 1'
#
loop_
_entity.id
_entity.type
_entity.pdbx_description
1 polymer ?
#
loop_
_entity_poly.entity_id
_entity_poly.type
_entity_poly.pdbx_seq_one_letter_code
_entity_poly.pdbx_strand_id
1 'polypeptide(L)'
;MPRPTFVSSNVQGAFLGKAGLLDVKELRSIQVDDRCIGMRIDYHDGTIGTLGQWDPSKASEASLIYKSCDGPLLGLIFLFSDSTEPFKRYVRSVSIGHAPQEAVDNSFFWDDFNSELAWWFTFRYDYVEKWEGDALVLDMPRTDLLPVEVK
;
A
#
# COMPACT_ATOMS: atom_id res chain seq x y z
N MET A 1 -8.46 17.90 34.36
CA MET A 1 -7.91 18.21 33.01
C MET A 1 -8.82 17.57 31.99
N PRO A 2 -9.44 18.31 31.06
CA PRO A 2 -10.25 17.69 30.01
C PRO A 2 -9.34 17.01 28.98
N ARG A 3 -9.68 15.77 28.62
CA ARG A 3 -9.02 15.03 27.52
C ARG A 3 -9.31 15.75 26.19
N PRO A 4 -8.37 15.78 25.23
CA PRO A 4 -8.69 16.23 23.89
C PRO A 4 -9.72 15.28 23.28
N THR A 5 -10.92 15.78 23.02
CA THR A 5 -11.91 15.14 22.17
C THR A 5 -11.48 15.39 20.72
N PHE A 6 -10.99 14.35 20.05
CA PHE A 6 -10.80 14.41 18.60
C PHE A 6 -12.16 14.34 17.92
N VAL A 7 -12.74 15.50 17.63
CA VAL A 7 -13.81 15.62 16.65
C VAL A 7 -13.12 15.83 15.31
N SER A 8 -12.82 14.74 14.60
CA SER A 8 -12.28 14.83 13.24
C SER A 8 -13.44 14.78 12.25
N SER A 9 -13.98 15.95 11.91
CA SER A 9 -14.75 16.15 10.69
C SER A 9 -13.84 15.94 9.47
N ASN A 10 -14.09 14.88 8.69
CA ASN A 10 -13.63 14.67 7.31
C ASN A 10 -12.20 15.08 6.96
N VAL A 11 -11.20 14.39 7.51
CA VAL A 11 -9.86 14.38 6.92
C VAL A 11 -9.78 13.19 5.97
N GLN A 12 -10.09 13.38 4.69
CA GLN A 12 -9.69 12.46 3.62
C GLN A 12 -8.17 12.59 3.42
N GLY A 13 -7.40 12.13 4.40
CA GLY A 13 -5.94 12.16 4.37
C GLY A 13 -5.39 10.90 3.71
N ALA A 14 -4.38 11.06 2.86
CA ALA A 14 -3.56 9.94 2.40
C ALA A 14 -2.59 9.52 3.52
N PHE A 15 -2.50 8.23 3.79
CA PHE A 15 -1.46 7.64 4.61
C PHE A 15 -0.30 7.24 3.71
N LEU A 16 0.93 7.60 4.08
CA LEU A 16 2.13 7.16 3.39
C LEU A 16 2.86 6.14 4.25
N GLY A 17 2.97 4.90 3.76
CA GLY A 17 3.89 3.90 4.28
C GLY A 17 5.10 3.80 3.37
N LYS A 18 6.31 3.69 3.95
CA LYS A 18 7.53 3.41 3.19
C LYS A 18 8.37 2.34 3.89
N ALA A 19 9.02 1.50 3.11
CA ALA A 19 9.87 0.44 3.63
C ALA A 19 10.88 -0.04 2.58
N GLY A 20 12.09 -0.38 3.04
CA GLY A 20 13.03 -1.17 2.24
C GLY A 20 12.65 -2.65 2.21
N LEU A 21 13.06 -3.35 1.17
CA LEU A 21 12.82 -4.79 1.01
C LEU A 21 14.12 -5.59 0.89
N LEU A 22 15.22 -5.03 1.39
CA LEU A 22 16.49 -5.72 1.59
C LEU A 22 16.43 -6.59 2.85
N ASP A 23 17.05 -7.77 2.80
CA ASP A 23 17.20 -8.69 3.94
C ASP A 23 15.88 -9.09 4.64
N VAL A 24 14.84 -9.25 3.82
CA VAL A 24 13.51 -9.66 4.27
C VAL A 24 13.53 -11.15 4.62
N LYS A 25 12.99 -11.47 5.81
CA LYS A 25 12.79 -12.84 6.28
C LYS A 25 11.40 -13.35 5.93
N GLU A 26 10.37 -12.52 6.10
CA GLU A 26 8.98 -12.91 5.89
C GLU A 26 8.15 -11.69 5.45
N LEU A 27 7.23 -11.91 4.50
CA LEU A 27 6.23 -10.91 4.10
C LEU A 27 4.83 -11.46 4.35
N ARG A 28 3.98 -10.64 4.95
CA ARG A 28 2.55 -10.91 5.09
C ARG A 28 1.73 -9.73 4.61
N SER A 29 0.54 -10.00 4.09
CA SER A 29 -0.45 -8.97 3.76
C SER A 29 -1.77 -9.22 4.47
N ILE A 30 -2.47 -8.13 4.80
CA ILE A 30 -3.87 -8.18 5.23
C ILE A 30 -4.73 -7.70 4.07
N GLN A 31 -5.76 -8.47 3.79
CA GLN A 31 -6.78 -8.13 2.82
C GLN A 31 -8.11 -7.95 3.55
N VAL A 32 -8.83 -6.88 3.22
CA VAL A 32 -10.21 -6.64 3.67
C VAL A 32 -11.07 -6.52 2.43
N ASP A 33 -12.09 -7.38 2.34
CA ASP A 33 -12.88 -7.57 1.13
C ASP A 33 -11.98 -7.87 -0.09
N ASP A 34 -11.97 -7.02 -1.10
CA ASP A 34 -11.17 -7.15 -2.30
C ASP A 34 -9.93 -6.25 -2.32
N ARG A 35 -9.59 -5.59 -1.21
CA ARG A 35 -8.47 -4.66 -1.10
C ARG A 35 -7.38 -5.18 -0.17
N CYS A 36 -6.16 -5.26 -0.66
CA CYS A 36 -4.97 -5.39 0.17
C CYS A 36 -4.76 -4.05 0.89
N ILE A 37 -4.93 -4.04 2.21
CA ILE A 37 -4.88 -2.80 2.98
C ILE A 37 -3.50 -2.51 3.55
N GLY A 38 -2.65 -3.53 3.71
CA GLY A 38 -1.32 -3.32 4.25
C GLY A 38 -0.47 -4.57 4.25
N MET A 39 0.83 -4.36 4.42
CA MET A 39 1.85 -5.40 4.47
C MET A 39 2.73 -5.23 5.69
N ARG A 40 3.11 -6.37 6.26
CA ARG A 40 4.14 -6.49 7.28
C ARG A 40 5.38 -7.12 6.67
N ILE A 41 6.52 -6.55 7.00
CA ILE A 41 7.84 -6.95 6.55
C ILE A 41 8.64 -7.30 7.79
N ASP A 42 8.92 -8.58 8.01
CA ASP A 42 9.81 -9.03 9.08
C ASP A 42 11.21 -9.22 8.48
N TYR A 43 12.22 -8.55 9.07
CA TYR A 43 13.61 -8.60 8.61
C TYR A 43 14.43 -9.64 9.39
N HIS A 44 15.57 -10.05 8.83
CA HIS A 44 16.46 -11.02 9.49
C HIS A 44 17.10 -10.49 10.77
N ASP A 45 17.30 -9.17 10.88
CA ASP A 45 17.79 -8.50 12.09
C ASP A 45 16.76 -8.41 13.24
N GLY A 46 15.52 -8.86 12.98
CA GLY A 46 14.41 -8.86 13.94
C GLY A 46 13.60 -7.56 13.96
N THR A 47 13.94 -6.56 13.13
CA THR A 47 13.11 -5.37 12.95
C THR A 47 11.86 -5.68 12.12
N ILE A 48 10.88 -4.78 12.20
CA ILE A 48 9.59 -4.90 11.49
C ILE A 48 9.33 -3.61 10.73
N GLY A 49 9.10 -3.73 9.43
CA GLY A 49 8.60 -2.68 8.56
C GLY A 49 7.13 -2.89 8.22
N THR A 50 6.44 -1.83 7.82
CA THR A 50 5.05 -1.90 7.37
C THR A 50 4.80 -0.99 6.17
N LEU A 51 3.98 -1.46 5.23
CA LEU A 51 3.47 -0.66 4.11
C LEU A 51 1.93 -0.62 4.16
N GLY A 52 1.35 0.44 3.58
CA GLY A 52 -0.09 0.69 3.65
C GLY A 52 -0.59 0.84 5.09
N GLN A 53 -1.82 0.42 5.33
CA GLN A 53 -2.50 0.43 6.63
C GLN A 53 -2.43 -0.96 7.28
N TRP A 54 -1.22 -1.36 7.71
CA TRP A 54 -1.07 -2.58 8.52
C TRP A 54 -1.78 -2.44 9.87
N ASP A 55 -2.65 -3.39 10.20
CA ASP A 55 -3.36 -3.44 11.48
C ASP A 55 -2.93 -4.68 12.28
N PRO A 56 -2.13 -4.51 13.36
CA PRO A 56 -1.69 -5.62 14.21
C PRO A 56 -2.85 -6.40 14.84
N SER A 57 -4.02 -5.79 15.03
CA SER A 57 -5.19 -6.49 15.59
C SER A 57 -5.74 -7.56 14.66
N LYS A 58 -5.46 -7.45 13.35
CA LYS A 58 -5.85 -8.41 12.31
C LYS A 58 -4.71 -9.33 11.86
N ALA A 59 -3.61 -9.39 12.61
CA ALA A 59 -2.44 -10.19 12.23
C ALA A 59 -2.74 -11.70 12.04
N SER A 60 -3.77 -12.23 12.69
CA SER A 60 -4.23 -13.62 12.50
C SER A 60 -4.90 -13.88 11.15
N GLU A 61 -5.40 -12.83 10.49
CA GLU A 61 -6.03 -12.88 9.17
C GLU A 61 -5.02 -12.63 8.04
N ALA A 62 -3.76 -12.35 8.39
CA ALA A 62 -2.72 -12.02 7.43
C ALA A 62 -2.28 -13.27 6.65
N SER A 63 -2.23 -13.14 5.33
CA SER A 63 -1.74 -14.16 4.41
C SER A 63 -0.22 -14.04 4.25
N LEU A 64 0.47 -15.17 4.24
CA LEU A 64 1.90 -15.25 3.91
C LEU A 64 2.10 -15.03 2.41
N ILE A 65 2.96 -14.08 2.04
CA ILE A 65 3.35 -13.82 0.65
C ILE A 65 4.72 -14.44 0.36
N TYR A 66 5.66 -14.30 1.30
CA TYR A 66 7.05 -14.69 1.13
C TYR A 66 7.65 -15.18 2.45
N LYS A 67 8.56 -16.16 2.34
CA LYS A 67 9.42 -16.59 3.43
C LYS A 67 10.79 -16.95 2.89
N SER A 68 11.85 -16.49 3.56
CA SER A 68 13.22 -16.64 3.05
C SER A 68 13.74 -18.07 2.97
N CYS A 69 13.10 -19.02 3.66
CA CYS A 69 13.41 -20.44 3.48
C CYS A 69 13.02 -21.00 2.11
N ASP A 70 12.12 -20.32 1.39
CA ASP A 70 11.62 -20.77 0.08
C ASP A 70 12.50 -20.28 -1.08
N GLY A 71 13.41 -19.36 -0.82
CA GLY A 71 14.35 -18.80 -1.80
C GLY A 71 14.57 -17.29 -1.64
N PRO A 72 15.40 -16.69 -2.50
CA PRO A 72 15.57 -15.25 -2.53
C PRO A 72 14.28 -14.55 -2.96
N LEU A 73 13.98 -13.41 -2.35
CA LEU A 73 12.96 -12.50 -2.86
C LEU A 73 13.49 -11.88 -4.16
N LEU A 74 12.78 -12.06 -5.27
CA LEU A 74 13.21 -11.57 -6.60
C LEU A 74 12.44 -10.34 -7.04
N GLY A 75 11.17 -10.24 -6.66
CA GLY A 75 10.32 -9.11 -7.00
C GLY A 75 8.94 -9.24 -6.36
N LEU A 76 8.21 -8.13 -6.37
CA LEU A 76 6.81 -8.07 -5.95
C LEU A 76 5.95 -7.52 -7.09
N ILE A 77 4.75 -8.08 -7.23
CA ILE A 77 3.71 -7.58 -8.13
C ILE A 77 2.57 -7.06 -7.27
N PHE A 78 2.27 -5.77 -7.42
CA PHE A 78 1.09 -5.11 -6.87
C PHE A 78 0.03 -5.09 -7.95
N LEU A 79 -0.99 -5.96 -7.83
CA LEU A 79 -2.12 -5.96 -8.74
C LEU A 79 -3.14 -4.92 -8.27
N PHE A 80 -3.53 -4.00 -9.15
CA PHE A 80 -4.56 -3.01 -8.83
C PHE A 80 -5.97 -3.51 -9.22
N SER A 81 -6.99 -2.89 -8.64
CA SER A 81 -8.40 -3.14 -8.93
C SER A 81 -8.77 -2.70 -10.35
N ASP A 82 -9.62 -3.47 -11.04
CA ASP A 82 -10.21 -3.11 -12.34
C ASP A 82 -11.49 -2.26 -12.17
N SER A 83 -11.44 -1.26 -11.30
CA SER A 83 -12.63 -0.45 -11.01
C SER A 83 -12.96 0.47 -12.17
N THR A 84 -14.24 0.49 -12.56
CA THR A 84 -14.79 1.45 -13.52
C THR A 84 -15.21 2.77 -12.87
N GLU A 85 -15.19 2.84 -11.53
CA GLU A 85 -15.47 4.08 -10.80
C GLU A 85 -14.32 5.08 -10.99
N PRO A 86 -14.61 6.32 -11.41
CA PRO A 86 -13.59 7.36 -11.51
C PRO A 86 -12.85 7.54 -10.18
N PHE A 87 -11.52 7.66 -10.24
CA PHE A 87 -10.65 7.90 -9.09
C PHE A 87 -10.67 6.80 -8.02
N LYS A 88 -11.14 5.59 -8.37
CA LYS A 88 -11.04 4.40 -7.53
C LYS A 88 -10.00 3.45 -8.13
N ARG A 89 -8.89 3.27 -7.43
CA ARG A 89 -7.84 2.33 -7.82
C ARG A 89 -7.13 1.90 -6.56
N TYR A 90 -7.26 0.66 -6.14
CA TYR A 90 -6.59 0.16 -4.95
C TYR A 90 -5.78 -1.08 -5.26
N VAL A 91 -4.80 -1.40 -4.42
CA VAL A 91 -4.08 -2.67 -4.50
C VAL A 91 -5.07 -3.77 -4.12
N ARG A 92 -5.36 -4.66 -5.06
CA ARG A 92 -6.21 -5.83 -4.86
C ARG A 92 -5.44 -6.94 -4.16
N SER A 93 -4.21 -7.19 -4.60
CA SER A 93 -3.35 -8.24 -4.05
C SER A 93 -1.88 -7.92 -4.28
N VAL A 94 -1.02 -8.53 -3.47
CA VAL A 94 0.43 -8.50 -3.63
C VAL A 94 0.94 -9.94 -3.72
N SER A 95 1.79 -10.21 -4.70
CA SER A 95 2.39 -11.54 -4.92
C SER A 95 3.87 -11.43 -5.24
N ILE A 96 4.58 -12.56 -5.15
CA ILE A 96 5.94 -12.65 -5.65
C ILE A 96 5.92 -12.63 -7.18
N GLY A 97 6.83 -11.86 -7.78
CA GLY A 97 7.11 -11.89 -9.20
C GLY A 97 8.60 -12.13 -9.44
N HIS A 98 8.93 -12.87 -10.49
CA HIS A 98 10.32 -13.20 -10.82
C HIS A 98 10.89 -12.26 -11.88
N ALA A 99 10.02 -11.63 -12.66
CA ALA A 99 10.41 -10.70 -13.71
C ALA A 99 9.28 -9.72 -14.07
N PRO A 100 9.60 -8.54 -14.63
CA PRO A 100 8.59 -7.55 -15.03
C PRO A 100 7.57 -8.07 -16.03
N GLN A 101 7.90 -9.08 -16.84
CA GLN A 101 6.99 -9.66 -17.83
C GLN A 101 5.82 -10.46 -17.21
N GLU A 102 5.91 -10.80 -15.93
CA GLU A 102 4.82 -11.43 -15.18
C GLU A 102 3.75 -10.41 -14.74
N ALA A 103 4.07 -9.12 -14.80
CA ALA A 103 3.14 -8.03 -14.53
C ALA A 103 2.11 -7.92 -15.67
N VAL A 104 0.83 -7.79 -15.31
CA VAL A 104 -0.28 -7.52 -16.22
C VAL A 104 -0.55 -6.02 -16.34
N ASP A 105 -1.36 -5.61 -17.33
CA ASP A 105 -1.66 -4.22 -17.71
C ASP A 105 -2.25 -3.31 -16.61
N ASN A 106 -2.47 -3.82 -15.40
CA ASN A 106 -2.90 -3.05 -14.23
C ASN A 106 -2.12 -3.46 -12.98
N SER A 107 -0.81 -3.60 -13.11
CA SER A 107 0.06 -3.95 -11.99
C SER A 107 1.33 -3.11 -11.94
N PHE A 108 1.94 -3.05 -10.76
CA PHE A 108 3.25 -2.44 -10.52
C PHE A 108 4.23 -3.54 -10.09
N PHE A 109 5.35 -3.64 -10.80
CA PHE A 109 6.43 -4.56 -10.48
C PHE A 109 7.53 -3.83 -9.72
N TRP A 110 8.00 -4.44 -8.62
CA TRP A 110 9.07 -3.91 -7.77
C TRP A 110 10.21 -4.92 -7.63
N ASP A 111 11.42 -4.53 -8.03
CA ASP A 111 12.65 -5.31 -7.91
C ASP A 111 13.86 -4.52 -7.39
N ASP A 112 13.72 -3.21 -7.14
CA ASP A 112 14.82 -2.36 -6.65
C ASP A 112 14.96 -2.42 -5.12
N PHE A 113 15.45 -3.54 -4.60
CA PHE A 113 15.58 -3.75 -3.14
C PHE A 113 16.65 -2.88 -2.46
N ASN A 114 17.45 -2.13 -3.22
CA ASN A 114 18.38 -1.15 -2.65
C ASN A 114 17.70 0.19 -2.31
N SER A 115 16.44 0.36 -2.72
CA SER A 115 15.64 1.56 -2.50
C SER A 115 14.47 1.30 -1.55
N GLU A 116 13.86 2.37 -1.07
CA GLU A 116 12.61 2.27 -0.33
C GLU A 116 11.43 2.23 -1.31
N LEU A 117 10.47 1.35 -1.05
CA LEU A 117 9.17 1.33 -1.70
C LEU A 117 8.21 2.21 -0.90
N ALA A 118 7.47 3.07 -1.57
CA ALA A 118 6.42 3.88 -0.97
C ALA A 118 5.04 3.45 -1.44
N TRP A 119 4.08 3.46 -0.51
CA TRP A 119 2.67 3.19 -0.76
C TRP A 119 1.82 4.28 -0.11
N TRP A 120 1.22 5.13 -0.95
CA TRP A 120 0.20 6.08 -0.56
C TRP A 120 -1.16 5.41 -0.59
N PHE A 121 -1.85 5.48 0.54
CA PHE A 121 -3.10 4.80 0.80
C PHE A 121 -4.16 5.82 1.19
N THR A 122 -5.26 5.88 0.43
CA THR A 122 -6.46 6.65 0.79
C THR A 122 -7.67 5.73 0.92
N PHE A 123 -8.85 6.22 1.24
CA PHE A 123 -10.05 5.38 1.30
C PHE A 123 -10.48 4.81 -0.07
N ARG A 124 -10.01 5.37 -1.20
CA ARG A 124 -10.42 4.98 -2.57
C ARG A 124 -9.29 4.70 -3.54
N TYR A 125 -8.11 5.21 -3.23
CA TYR A 125 -6.97 5.24 -4.14
C TYR A 125 -5.69 4.77 -3.42
N ASP A 126 -4.94 3.91 -4.09
CA ASP A 126 -3.60 3.48 -3.77
C ASP A 126 -2.65 3.91 -4.89
N TYR A 127 -1.50 4.42 -4.47
CA TYR A 127 -0.37 4.66 -5.34
C TYR A 127 0.86 3.95 -4.76
N VAL A 128 1.62 3.28 -5.61
CA VAL A 128 2.82 2.55 -5.22
C VAL A 128 3.93 2.99 -6.16
N GLU A 129 5.06 3.41 -5.59
CA GLU A 129 6.16 3.98 -6.35
C GLU A 129 7.50 3.85 -5.58
N LYS A 130 8.61 4.04 -6.27
CA LYS A 130 9.92 4.16 -5.63
C LYS A 130 9.99 5.44 -4.78
N TRP A 131 10.42 5.34 -3.54
CA TRP A 131 10.61 6.51 -2.69
C TRP A 131 11.93 7.24 -3.03
N GLU A 132 11.82 8.47 -3.53
CA GLU A 132 12.97 9.30 -3.94
C GLU A 132 13.40 10.35 -2.87
N GLY A 133 12.80 10.31 -1.67
CA GLY A 133 13.21 11.17 -0.55
C GLY A 133 12.34 12.41 -0.30
N ASP A 134 11.56 12.87 -1.28
CA ASP A 134 10.68 14.03 -1.14
C ASP A 134 9.23 13.61 -0.91
N ALA A 135 8.57 14.24 0.07
CA ALA A 135 7.12 14.07 0.26
C ALA A 135 6.38 14.71 -0.91
N LEU A 136 5.93 13.89 -1.86
CA LEU A 136 5.02 14.31 -2.92
C LEU A 136 3.74 14.88 -2.30
N VAL A 137 3.46 16.15 -2.57
CA VAL A 137 2.12 16.70 -2.43
C VAL A 137 1.30 16.07 -3.55
N LEU A 138 0.54 15.03 -3.24
CA LEU A 138 -0.45 14.48 -4.16
C LEU A 138 -1.51 15.55 -4.40
N ASP A 139 -1.47 16.18 -5.57
CA ASP A 139 -2.52 17.08 -6.04
C ASP A 139 -3.72 16.21 -6.45
N MET A 140 -4.45 15.72 -5.45
CA MET A 140 -5.68 14.96 -5.69
C MET A 140 -6.71 15.90 -6.34
N PRO A 141 -7.39 15.48 -7.41
CA PRO A 141 -8.42 16.30 -8.03
C PRO A 141 -9.48 16.64 -6.98
N ARG A 142 -9.63 17.94 -6.69
CA ARG A 142 -10.63 18.44 -5.74
C ARG A 142 -12.01 17.99 -6.21
N THR A 143 -12.73 17.25 -5.37
CA THR A 143 -14.11 16.81 -5.61
C THR A 143 -15.16 17.92 -5.51
N ASP A 144 -14.75 19.16 -5.25
CA ASP A 144 -15.70 20.20 -4.84
C ASP A 144 -15.87 21.24 -5.95
N LEU A 145 -16.53 20.90 -7.05
CA LEU A 145 -17.26 21.87 -7.89
C LEU A 145 -18.23 21.11 -8.83
N LEU A 146 -19.32 20.55 -8.30
CA LEU A 146 -20.54 20.48 -9.09
C LEU A 146 -21.27 21.82 -8.93
N PRO A 147 -21.57 22.57 -10.01
CA PRO A 147 -22.37 23.77 -9.89
C PRO A 147 -23.78 23.39 -9.44
N VAL A 148 -24.20 23.94 -8.29
CA VAL A 148 -25.61 23.92 -7.90
C VAL A 148 -26.33 24.87 -8.86
N GLU A 149 -27.04 24.32 -9.86
CA GLU A 149 -28.06 25.08 -10.55
C GLU A 149 -29.20 25.37 -9.57
N VAL A 150 -29.29 26.63 -9.14
CA VAL A 150 -30.47 27.14 -8.44
C VAL A 150 -31.51 27.45 -9.51
N LYS A 151 -32.61 26.69 -9.53
CA LYS A 151 -33.88 27.09 -10.15
C LYS A 151 -34.89 27.41 -9.06
#